data_AF-A0A182QYN3-F1
#
_entry.id   AF-A0A182QYN3-F1
#
_cell.length_a   1.000
_cell.length_b   1.000
_cell.length_c   1.000
_cell.angle_alpha   90.00
_cell.angle_beta   90.00
_cell.angle_gamma   90.00
#
_symmetry.space_group_name_H-M   'P 1'
#
loop_
_entity.id
_entity.type
_entity.pdbx_description
1 polymer ?
#
loop_
_entity_poly.entity_id
_entity_poly.type
_entity_poly.pdbx_seq_one_letter_code
_entity_poly.pdbx_strand_id
1 'polypeptide(L)'
;MYSRVLFIMVGVLSCFLASAFRHHILIKSWDEAQTDCLEYLHINASDAEPFLDHRYDDDQTTRELIFCIVMTLRVYEPTLRTIRVEAMRQFFQPDHNDTMYVARTNACLQKVPPLMENIRCHLPYSGAIESVYEMFRCFYHYYGNLNQNAPDLPPTVLELHQVQQECAEIVGLPKHLLHSHREHLKDHPLHQKFSRCIVLRSGLSGLEFGNHSIKTSKVINMLS
;
A
#
# COMPACT_ATOMS: atom_id res chain seq x y z
N MET A 1 -61.48 1.80 -5.90
CA MET A 1 -60.31 1.07 -6.43
C MET A 1 -59.06 1.85 -6.00
N TYR A 2 -58.68 1.78 -4.72
CA TYR A 2 -57.47 1.07 -4.24
C TYR A 2 -56.25 1.30 -5.15
N SER A 3 -55.45 2.35 -4.91
CA SER A 3 -54.35 2.34 -3.93
C SER A 3 -53.34 1.23 -4.20
N ARG A 4 -52.55 1.32 -5.29
CA ARG A 4 -51.33 0.51 -5.55
C ARG A 4 -50.43 1.10 -6.64
N VAL A 5 -49.94 2.34 -6.54
CA VAL A 5 -48.83 2.77 -7.44
C VAL A 5 -47.75 3.61 -6.74
N LEU A 6 -47.92 3.98 -5.47
CA LEU A 6 -46.97 4.86 -4.78
C LEU A 6 -46.06 4.14 -3.78
N PHE A 7 -45.51 2.97 -4.12
CA PHE A 7 -44.59 2.26 -3.21
C PHE A 7 -43.37 1.59 -3.86
N ILE A 8 -43.09 1.76 -5.15
CA ILE A 8 -41.99 1.01 -5.82
C ILE A 8 -40.78 1.89 -6.18
N MET A 9 -40.85 3.22 -6.07
CA MET A 9 -39.73 4.10 -6.48
C MET A 9 -38.88 4.66 -5.33
N VAL A 10 -39.07 4.20 -4.09
CA VAL A 10 -38.20 4.59 -2.94
C VAL A 10 -37.18 3.50 -2.59
N GLY A 11 -37.38 2.26 -3.06
CA GLY A 11 -36.49 1.13 -2.76
C GLY A 11 -35.22 1.03 -3.62
N VAL A 12 -35.15 1.71 -4.77
CA VAL A 12 -34.04 1.56 -5.73
C VAL A 12 -32.94 2.61 -5.53
N LEU A 13 -33.21 3.70 -4.81
CA LEU A 13 -32.22 4.76 -4.58
C LEU A 13 -31.33 4.54 -3.34
N SER A 14 -31.53 3.45 -2.59
CA SER A 14 -30.75 3.17 -1.37
C SER A 14 -29.60 2.16 -1.57
N CYS A 15 -29.40 1.63 -2.78
CA CYS A 15 -28.38 0.59 -3.06
C CYS A 15 -27.11 1.09 -3.76
N PHE A 16 -26.93 2.39 -4.01
CA PHE A 16 -25.73 2.91 -4.71
C PHE A 16 -24.85 3.85 -3.88
N LEU A 17 -25.04 3.90 -2.56
CA LEU A 17 -24.15 4.63 -1.64
C LEU A 17 -23.49 3.72 -0.61
N ALA A 18 -23.39 2.42 -0.89
CA ALA A 18 -22.17 1.73 -0.50
C ALA A 18 -21.10 2.21 -1.47
N SER A 19 -20.55 3.41 -1.24
CA SER A 19 -19.16 3.61 -1.62
C SER A 19 -18.44 2.46 -0.94
N ALA A 20 -18.10 1.43 -1.72
CA ALA A 20 -17.29 0.35 -1.21
C ALA A 20 -16.05 1.07 -0.69
N PHE A 21 -15.96 1.22 0.63
CA PHE A 21 -14.79 1.79 1.27
C PHE A 21 -13.67 0.87 0.82
N ARG A 22 -12.93 1.28 -0.22
CA ARG A 22 -11.78 0.54 -0.70
C ARG A 22 -10.95 0.28 0.55
N HIS A 23 -10.64 -0.99 0.79
CA HIS A 23 -9.91 -1.42 1.97
C HIS A 23 -8.48 -0.86 1.85
N HIS A 24 -8.32 0.42 2.16
CA HIS A 24 -7.03 1.09 2.17
C HIS A 24 -6.34 0.71 3.47
N ILE A 25 -5.79 -0.50 3.47
CA ILE A 25 -4.86 -0.97 4.49
C ILE A 25 -3.48 -0.48 4.07
N LEU A 26 -2.85 0.34 4.91
CA LEU A 26 -1.56 0.98 4.60
C LEU A 26 -0.36 0.02 4.63
N ILE A 27 -0.56 -1.13 5.25
CA ILE A 27 0.41 -2.20 5.40
C ILE A 27 -0.04 -3.36 4.50
N LYS A 28 0.87 -3.83 3.65
CA LYS A 28 0.61 -4.95 2.74
C LYS A 28 1.87 -5.79 2.57
N SER A 29 1.69 -7.10 2.47
CA SER A 29 2.71 -8.01 1.95
C SER A 29 2.87 -7.82 0.44
N TRP A 30 3.93 -8.40 -0.13
CA TRP A 30 4.10 -8.42 -1.59
C TRP A 30 2.91 -9.08 -2.30
N ASP A 31 2.42 -10.21 -1.76
CA ASP A 31 1.32 -10.98 -2.36
C ASP A 31 -0.02 -10.23 -2.28
N GLU A 32 -0.26 -9.50 -1.19
CA GLU A 32 -1.44 -8.63 -1.06
C GLU A 32 -1.38 -7.48 -2.06
N ALA A 33 -0.24 -6.81 -2.18
CA ALA A 33 -0.05 -5.74 -3.15
C ALA A 33 -0.16 -6.24 -4.60
N GLN A 34 0.37 -7.43 -4.89
CA GLN A 34 0.23 -8.07 -6.19
C GLN A 34 -1.23 -8.38 -6.50
N THR A 35 -1.97 -8.97 -5.56
CA THR A 35 -3.39 -9.27 -5.73
C THR A 35 -4.20 -8.02 -6.05
N ASP A 36 -3.99 -6.94 -5.29
CA ASP A 36 -4.62 -5.65 -5.55
C ASP A 36 -4.28 -5.12 -6.95
N CYS A 37 -3.02 -5.22 -7.36
CA CYS A 37 -2.55 -4.73 -8.65
C CYS A 37 -3.04 -5.55 -9.85
N LEU A 38 -3.19 -6.86 -9.71
CA LEU A 38 -3.83 -7.71 -10.73
C LEU A 38 -5.28 -7.23 -10.97
N GLU A 39 -6.01 -6.88 -9.91
CA GLU A 39 -7.35 -6.31 -10.02
C GLU A 39 -7.33 -4.91 -10.65
N TYR A 40 -6.43 -4.02 -10.23
CA TYR A 40 -6.32 -2.65 -10.74
C TYR A 40 -5.96 -2.57 -12.21
N LEU A 41 -5.11 -3.49 -12.68
CA LEU A 41 -4.69 -3.58 -14.07
C LEU A 41 -5.61 -4.45 -14.94
N HIS A 42 -6.66 -5.04 -14.33
CA HIS A 42 -7.60 -5.93 -15.01
C HIS A 42 -6.90 -7.11 -15.71
N ILE A 43 -5.88 -7.69 -15.07
CA ILE A 43 -5.18 -8.88 -15.57
C ILE A 43 -6.10 -10.10 -15.34
N ASN A 44 -6.36 -10.86 -16.40
CA ASN A 44 -7.23 -12.03 -16.32
C ASN A 44 -6.60 -13.13 -15.47
N ALA A 45 -7.43 -13.97 -14.85
CA ALA A 45 -6.96 -15.08 -14.03
C ALA A 45 -5.98 -16.01 -14.77
N SER A 46 -6.21 -16.30 -16.05
CA SER A 46 -5.32 -17.14 -16.87
C SER A 46 -3.92 -16.55 -17.03
N ASP A 47 -3.84 -15.21 -17.10
CA ASP A 47 -2.61 -14.47 -17.32
C ASP A 47 -1.92 -14.14 -15.98
N ALA A 48 -2.64 -14.31 -14.87
CA ALA A 48 -2.15 -14.06 -13.52
C ALA A 48 -1.36 -15.24 -12.92
N GLU A 49 -1.58 -16.47 -13.40
CA GLU A 49 -0.93 -17.69 -12.88
C GLU A 49 0.60 -17.59 -12.74
N PRO A 50 1.36 -17.05 -13.73
CA PRO A 50 2.80 -16.86 -13.55
C PRO A 50 3.16 -15.97 -12.36
N PHE A 51 2.41 -14.87 -12.17
CA PHE A 51 2.66 -13.92 -11.10
C PHE A 51 2.36 -14.51 -9.72
N LEU A 52 1.33 -15.34 -9.60
CA LEU A 52 1.00 -16.06 -8.36
C LEU A 52 2.12 -17.02 -7.93
N ASP A 53 2.87 -17.55 -8.89
CA ASP A 53 4.07 -18.36 -8.66
C ASP A 53 5.37 -17.53 -8.59
N HIS A 54 5.26 -16.20 -8.46
CA HIS A 54 6.38 -15.24 -8.44
C HIS A 54 7.29 -15.32 -9.67
N ARG A 55 6.74 -15.67 -10.83
CA ARG A 55 7.44 -15.61 -12.11
C ARG A 55 7.11 -14.31 -12.82
N TYR A 56 8.16 -13.55 -13.12
CA TYR A 56 8.09 -12.23 -13.74
C TYR A 56 8.92 -12.23 -15.02
N ASP A 57 8.24 -12.21 -16.17
CA ASP A 57 8.87 -12.22 -17.49
C ASP A 57 9.24 -10.81 -17.96
N ASP A 58 10.11 -10.69 -18.96
CA ASP A 58 10.54 -9.40 -19.49
C ASP A 58 9.59 -8.82 -20.54
N ASP A 59 8.35 -8.57 -20.11
CA ASP A 59 7.27 -8.02 -20.93
C ASP A 59 6.61 -6.80 -20.28
N GLN A 60 5.84 -6.05 -21.09
CA GLN A 60 5.23 -4.79 -20.65
C GLN A 60 4.23 -4.97 -19.49
N THR A 61 3.48 -6.06 -19.47
CA THR A 61 2.49 -6.36 -18.41
C THR A 61 3.21 -6.55 -17.09
N THR A 62 4.32 -7.30 -17.10
CA THR A 62 5.16 -7.48 -15.92
C THR A 62 5.71 -6.16 -15.41
N ARG A 63 6.21 -5.27 -16.29
CA ARG A 63 6.72 -3.95 -15.89
C ARG A 63 5.66 -3.10 -15.20
N GLU A 64 4.46 -3.07 -15.76
CA GLU A 64 3.32 -2.32 -15.21
C GLU A 64 2.84 -2.90 -13.88
N LEU A 65 2.77 -4.23 -13.78
CA LEU A 65 2.42 -4.94 -12.55
C LEU A 65 3.43 -4.63 -11.44
N ILE A 66 4.73 -4.77 -11.71
CA ILE A 66 5.79 -4.45 -10.75
C ILE A 66 5.72 -2.99 -10.33
N PHE A 67 5.50 -2.07 -11.28
CA PHE A 67 5.35 -0.65 -10.96
C PHE A 67 4.15 -0.41 -10.02
N CYS A 68 3.01 -1.03 -10.28
CA CYS A 68 1.85 -0.97 -9.39
C CYS A 68 2.17 -1.53 -7.99
N ILE A 69 2.85 -2.68 -7.91
CA ILE A 69 3.21 -3.31 -6.64
C ILE A 69 4.10 -2.37 -5.82
N VAL A 70 5.18 -1.83 -6.41
CA VAL A 70 6.10 -0.95 -5.67
C VAL A 70 5.46 0.39 -5.27
N MET A 71 4.45 0.86 -6.02
CA MET A 71 3.63 2.01 -5.66
C MET A 71 2.79 1.68 -4.42
N THR A 72 2.09 0.55 -4.46
CA THR A 72 1.26 0.05 -3.36
C THR A 72 2.09 -0.21 -2.10
N LEU A 73 3.31 -0.71 -2.26
CA LEU A 73 4.27 -0.95 -1.19
C LEU A 73 5.10 0.29 -0.81
N ARG A 74 4.83 1.46 -1.39
CA ARG A 74 5.51 2.73 -1.04
C ARG A 74 7.04 2.68 -1.19
N VAL A 75 7.52 1.81 -2.06
CA VAL A 75 8.92 1.74 -2.49
C VAL A 75 9.20 2.86 -3.47
N TYR A 76 8.24 3.24 -4.33
CA TYR A 76 8.34 4.44 -5.15
C TYR A 76 7.60 5.62 -4.50
N GLU A 77 8.27 6.76 -4.38
CA GLU A 77 7.71 8.01 -3.88
C GLU A 77 7.34 8.92 -5.07
N PRO A 78 6.05 9.05 -5.43
CA PRO A 78 5.64 9.77 -6.64
C PRO A 78 5.88 11.27 -6.56
N THR A 79 5.77 11.88 -5.37
CA THR A 79 6.00 13.32 -5.21
C THR A 79 7.47 13.70 -5.42
N LEU A 80 8.39 12.88 -4.88
CA LEU A 80 9.83 13.09 -5.02
C LEU A 80 10.43 12.39 -6.24
N ARG A 81 9.62 11.63 -6.98
CA ARG A 81 10.05 10.79 -8.11
C ARG A 81 11.30 9.98 -7.77
N THR A 82 11.26 9.30 -6.64
CA THR A 82 12.43 8.63 -6.06
C THR A 82 12.08 7.19 -5.69
N ILE A 83 12.98 6.25 -5.98
CA ILE A 83 12.86 4.87 -5.54
C ILE A 83 13.63 4.67 -4.23
N ARG A 84 12.97 4.09 -3.23
CA ARG A 84 13.52 3.77 -1.91
C ARG A 84 14.10 2.35 -1.91
N VAL A 85 15.36 2.21 -2.35
CA VAL A 85 16.06 0.92 -2.47
C VAL A 85 16.04 0.13 -1.14
N GLU A 86 16.18 0.80 -0.01
CA GLU A 86 16.15 0.12 1.30
C GLU A 86 14.77 -0.41 1.69
N ALA A 87 13.69 0.22 1.21
CA ALA A 87 12.34 -0.33 1.39
C ALA A 87 12.15 -1.56 0.49
N MET A 88 12.64 -1.51 -0.76
CA MET A 88 12.60 -2.65 -1.69
C MET A 88 13.26 -3.89 -1.09
N ARG A 89 14.43 -3.69 -0.46
CA ARG A 89 15.23 -4.74 0.17
C ARG A 89 14.44 -5.56 1.20
N GLN A 90 13.48 -4.96 1.91
CA GLN A 90 12.71 -5.63 2.97
C GLN A 90 11.82 -6.76 2.42
N PHE A 91 11.44 -6.67 1.15
CA PHE A 91 10.63 -7.67 0.44
C PHE A 91 11.47 -8.80 -0.15
N PHE A 92 12.77 -8.86 0.11
CA PHE A 92 13.63 -9.95 -0.34
C PHE A 92 14.44 -10.54 0.81
N GLN A 93 14.56 -11.87 0.81
CA GLN A 93 15.38 -12.62 1.74
C GLN A 93 16.56 -13.23 0.96
N PRO A 94 17.81 -12.92 1.33
CA PRO A 94 18.96 -13.54 0.67
C PRO A 94 19.05 -15.02 1.00
N ASP A 95 19.62 -15.80 0.07
CA ASP A 95 20.00 -17.18 0.35
C ASP A 95 21.09 -17.17 1.44
N HIS A 96 20.91 -18.00 2.48
CA HIS A 96 21.82 -18.06 3.61
C HIS A 96 23.25 -18.43 3.22
N ASN A 97 23.43 -19.18 2.13
CA ASN A 97 24.73 -19.62 1.65
C ASN A 97 25.35 -18.65 0.62
N ASP A 98 24.59 -17.69 0.10
CA ASP A 98 25.10 -16.70 -0.84
C ASP A 98 25.73 -15.55 -0.06
N THR A 99 27.05 -15.43 -0.08
CA THR A 99 27.76 -14.30 0.53
C THR A 99 27.98 -13.14 -0.45
N MET A 100 27.65 -13.32 -1.73
CA MET A 100 27.92 -12.38 -2.82
C MET A 100 26.68 -11.61 -3.28
N TYR A 101 25.50 -11.93 -2.75
CA TYR A 101 24.22 -11.28 -3.10
C TYR A 101 24.32 -9.75 -3.10
N VAL A 102 24.86 -9.16 -2.02
CA VAL A 102 25.02 -7.70 -1.89
C VAL A 102 25.86 -7.11 -3.01
N ALA A 103 27.01 -7.73 -3.31
CA ALA A 103 27.92 -7.24 -4.34
C ALA A 103 27.29 -7.31 -5.73
N ARG A 104 26.61 -8.41 -6.06
CA ARG A 104 25.94 -8.61 -7.35
C ARG A 104 24.75 -7.68 -7.52
N THR A 105 23.89 -7.57 -6.49
CA THR A 105 22.75 -6.65 -6.51
C THR A 105 23.24 -5.20 -6.66
N ASN A 106 24.24 -4.76 -5.90
CA ASN A 106 24.76 -3.38 -6.02
C ASN A 106 25.38 -3.10 -7.40
N ALA A 107 26.14 -4.06 -7.96
CA ALA A 107 26.70 -3.92 -9.30
C ALA A 107 25.61 -3.86 -10.39
N CYS A 108 24.47 -4.53 -10.18
CA CYS A 108 23.31 -4.42 -11.03
C CYS A 108 22.61 -3.05 -10.87
N LEU A 109 22.38 -2.61 -9.62
CA LEU A 109 21.70 -1.34 -9.32
C LEU A 109 22.41 -0.12 -9.91
N GLN A 110 23.74 -0.14 -10.02
CA GLN A 110 24.52 0.92 -10.68
C GLN A 110 24.20 1.11 -12.17
N LYS A 111 23.57 0.12 -12.80
CA LYS A 111 23.19 0.15 -14.22
C LYS A 111 21.72 0.54 -14.43
N VAL A 112 20.94 0.66 -13.36
CA VAL A 112 19.54 1.05 -13.44
C VAL A 112 19.45 2.47 -14.01
N PRO A 113 18.63 2.70 -15.05
CA PRO A 113 18.45 4.04 -15.60
C PRO A 113 18.01 5.04 -14.53
N PRO A 114 18.48 6.30 -14.59
CA PRO A 114 17.94 7.34 -13.73
C PRO A 114 16.45 7.54 -14.03
N LEU A 115 15.70 7.94 -12.99
CA LEU A 115 14.29 8.32 -13.07
C LEU A 115 14.11 9.60 -13.91
N MET A 116 14.27 9.46 -15.21
CA MET A 116 14.04 10.51 -16.19
C MET A 116 12.68 10.27 -16.82
N GLU A 117 11.78 11.24 -16.75
CA GLU A 117 10.61 11.21 -17.62
C GLU A 117 11.12 11.29 -19.06
N ASN A 118 10.75 10.30 -19.86
CA ASN A 118 11.04 10.36 -21.28
C ASN A 118 10.12 11.44 -21.87
N ILE A 119 10.61 12.68 -21.96
CA ILE A 119 9.86 13.86 -22.45
C ILE A 119 9.23 13.60 -23.83
N ARG A 120 9.75 12.61 -24.58
CA ARG A 120 9.25 12.19 -25.89
C ARG A 120 8.04 11.26 -25.85
N CYS A 121 7.77 10.60 -24.73
CA CYS A 121 6.62 9.72 -24.55
C CYS A 121 5.56 10.46 -23.73
N HIS A 122 4.38 10.68 -24.31
CA HIS A 122 3.23 11.31 -23.62
C HIS A 122 2.62 10.45 -22.50
N LEU A 123 3.24 9.32 -22.16
CA LEU A 123 2.77 8.40 -21.12
C LEU A 123 3.40 8.79 -19.78
N PRO A 124 2.60 9.23 -18.79
CA PRO A 124 3.10 9.53 -17.46
C PRO A 124 3.76 8.29 -16.85
N TYR A 125 4.83 8.50 -16.09
CA TYR A 125 5.60 7.43 -15.42
C TYR A 125 6.33 6.43 -16.33
N SER A 126 6.33 6.56 -17.66
CA SER A 126 7.03 5.62 -18.56
C SER A 126 8.49 5.36 -18.18
N GLY A 127 9.28 6.40 -17.88
CA GLY A 127 10.65 6.25 -17.39
C GLY A 127 10.75 5.70 -15.97
N ALA A 128 9.75 5.95 -15.13
CA ALA A 128 9.70 5.41 -13.76
C ALA A 128 9.38 3.91 -13.75
N ILE A 129 8.45 3.46 -14.58
CA ILE A 129 8.12 2.04 -14.80
C ILE A 129 9.38 1.26 -15.18
N GLU A 130 10.13 1.75 -16.17
CA GLU A 130 11.37 1.11 -16.62
C GLU A 130 12.44 1.05 -15.52
N SER A 131 12.70 2.18 -14.85
CA SER A 131 13.72 2.25 -13.80
C SER A 131 13.37 1.37 -12.59
N VAL A 132 12.09 1.35 -12.21
CA VAL A 132 11.57 0.49 -11.14
C VAL A 132 11.73 -0.98 -11.51
N TYR A 133 11.37 -1.34 -12.74
CA TYR A 133 11.45 -2.72 -13.18
C TYR A 133 12.90 -3.22 -13.22
N GLU A 134 13.83 -2.41 -13.75
CA GLU A 134 15.26 -2.76 -13.75
C GLU A 134 15.83 -2.87 -12.33
N MET A 135 15.40 -2.00 -11.40
CA MET A 135 15.74 -2.16 -9.98
C MET A 135 15.18 -3.49 -9.43
N PHE A 136 13.90 -3.79 -9.66
CA PHE A 136 13.27 -5.03 -9.22
C PHE A 136 14.05 -6.26 -9.71
N ARG A 137 14.43 -6.29 -10.98
CA ARG A 137 15.24 -7.38 -11.56
C ARG A 137 16.56 -7.57 -10.84
N CYS A 138 17.21 -6.51 -10.39
CA CYS A 138 18.44 -6.61 -9.60
C CYS A 138 18.22 -7.36 -8.28
N PHE A 139 17.08 -7.14 -7.61
CA PHE A 139 16.74 -7.90 -6.41
C PHE A 139 16.32 -9.33 -6.74
N TYR A 140 15.42 -9.48 -7.71
CA TYR A 140 14.85 -10.76 -8.13
C TYR A 140 15.91 -11.77 -8.60
N HIS A 141 16.96 -11.32 -9.31
CA HIS A 141 17.98 -12.23 -9.82
C HIS A 141 19.23 -12.38 -8.95
N TYR A 142 19.58 -11.35 -8.16
CA TYR A 142 20.87 -11.33 -7.47
C TYR A 142 20.78 -11.25 -5.94
N TYR A 143 19.64 -10.81 -5.40
CA TYR A 143 19.53 -10.63 -3.96
C TYR A 143 19.00 -11.89 -3.28
N GLY A 144 17.93 -12.50 -3.79
CA GLY A 144 17.33 -13.71 -3.22
C GLY A 144 15.85 -13.85 -3.56
N ASN A 145 15.12 -14.60 -2.72
CA ASN A 145 13.69 -14.86 -2.92
C ASN A 145 12.82 -13.76 -2.30
N LEU A 146 11.58 -13.64 -2.77
CA LEU A 146 10.60 -12.76 -2.12
C LEU A 146 10.37 -13.19 -0.66
N ASN A 147 10.39 -12.20 0.23
CA ASN A 147 10.17 -12.39 1.64
C ASN A 147 8.68 -12.31 1.96
N GLN A 148 8.04 -13.45 2.21
CA GLN A 148 6.64 -13.52 2.63
C GLN A 148 6.41 -12.89 4.02
N ASN A 149 7.47 -12.76 4.83
CA ASN A 149 7.42 -12.15 6.16
C ASN A 149 8.10 -10.76 6.16
N ALA A 150 8.05 -10.04 5.03
CA ALA A 150 8.57 -8.68 4.97
C ALA A 150 7.94 -7.83 6.07
N PRO A 151 8.73 -7.08 6.86
CA PRO A 151 8.19 -6.26 7.92
C PRO A 151 7.29 -5.16 7.35
N ASP A 152 6.18 -4.93 8.04
CA ASP A 152 5.22 -3.89 7.71
C ASP A 152 5.89 -2.52 7.64
N LEU A 153 5.75 -1.82 6.51
CA LEU A 153 6.16 -0.43 6.43
C LEU A 153 5.21 0.42 7.30
N PRO A 154 5.70 1.23 8.25
CA PRO A 154 4.82 2.05 9.06
C PRO A 154 4.10 3.11 8.19
N PRO A 155 2.83 3.42 8.47
CA PRO A 155 2.14 4.56 7.87
C PRO A 155 2.94 5.86 7.95
N THR A 156 2.94 6.65 6.88
CA THR A 156 3.41 8.03 6.95
C THR A 156 2.44 8.88 7.78
N VAL A 157 2.89 10.05 8.23
CA VAL A 157 2.05 11.00 8.98
C VAL A 157 0.83 11.42 8.14
N LEU A 158 1.03 11.65 6.84
CA LEU A 158 -0.04 12.07 5.93
C LEU A 158 -1.08 10.97 5.72
N GLU A 159 -0.63 9.74 5.51
CA GLU A 159 -1.51 8.57 5.36
C GLU A 159 -2.32 8.31 6.63
N LEU A 160 -1.69 8.40 7.80
CA LEU A 160 -2.40 8.24 9.05
C LEU A 160 -3.42 9.36 9.27
N HIS A 161 -3.08 10.59 8.88
CA HIS A 161 -4.03 11.70 8.89
C HIS A 161 -5.21 11.43 7.97
N GLN A 162 -4.97 10.92 6.76
CA GLN A 162 -6.04 10.52 5.84
C GLN A 162 -6.92 9.42 6.44
N VAL A 163 -6.33 8.36 7.00
CA VAL A 163 -7.07 7.30 7.71
C VAL A 163 -7.91 7.86 8.86
N GLN A 164 -7.39 8.83 9.62
CA GLN A 164 -8.16 9.51 10.67
C GLN A 164 -9.37 10.27 10.09
N GLN A 165 -9.21 10.99 8.98
CA GLN A 165 -10.32 11.70 8.33
C GLN A 165 -11.38 10.73 7.82
N GLU A 166 -10.98 9.65 7.13
CA GLU A 166 -11.88 8.60 6.64
C GLU A 166 -12.61 7.89 7.80
N CYS A 167 -11.89 7.53 8.85
CA CYS A 167 -12.49 6.88 10.01
C CYS A 167 -13.46 7.79 10.76
N ALA A 168 -13.20 9.09 10.81
CA ALA A 168 -14.14 10.05 11.39
C ALA A 168 -15.44 10.08 10.60
N GLU A 169 -15.37 10.08 9.27
CA GLU A 169 -16.56 9.96 8.41
C GLU A 169 -17.31 8.65 8.65
N ILE A 170 -16.61 7.52 8.65
CA ILE A 170 -17.19 6.17 8.83
C ILE A 170 -17.97 6.07 10.14
N VAL A 171 -17.42 6.60 11.24
CA VAL A 171 -18.08 6.50 12.55
C VAL A 171 -19.03 7.67 12.85
N GLY A 172 -19.12 8.66 11.97
CA GLY A 172 -19.91 9.88 12.17
C GLY A 172 -19.31 10.84 13.20
N LEU A 173 -18.00 10.84 13.40
CA LEU A 173 -17.29 11.77 14.27
C LEU A 173 -17.05 13.10 13.53
N PRO A 174 -17.42 14.26 14.11
CA PRO A 174 -17.12 15.56 13.51
C PRO A 174 -15.62 15.81 13.32
N LYS A 175 -15.18 16.05 12.08
CA LYS A 175 -13.76 16.24 11.72
C LYS A 175 -13.04 17.35 12.51
N HIS A 176 -13.74 18.39 12.95
CA HIS A 176 -13.14 19.47 13.75
C HIS A 176 -12.57 18.98 15.10
N LEU A 177 -13.08 17.87 15.63
CA LEU A 177 -12.55 17.23 16.84
C LEU A 177 -11.17 16.59 16.62
N LEU A 178 -10.79 16.30 15.37
CA LEU A 178 -9.46 15.76 15.03
C LEU A 178 -8.36 16.81 15.15
N HIS A 179 -8.71 18.09 15.02
CA HIS A 179 -7.75 19.20 14.96
C HIS A 179 -7.76 20.06 16.22
N SER A 180 -8.94 20.52 16.65
CA SER A 180 -9.06 21.60 17.64
C SER A 180 -9.38 21.13 19.05
N HIS A 181 -9.81 19.87 19.22
CA HIS A 181 -10.30 19.34 20.50
C HIS A 181 -9.83 17.89 20.72
N ARG A 182 -8.58 17.61 20.37
CA ARG A 182 -8.04 16.24 20.42
C ARG A 182 -8.02 15.68 21.84
N GLU A 183 -7.84 16.54 22.84
CA GLU A 183 -7.94 16.16 24.26
C GLU A 183 -9.32 15.56 24.61
N HIS A 184 -10.41 16.13 24.07
CA HIS A 184 -11.77 15.68 24.34
C HIS A 184 -12.16 14.42 23.55
N LEU A 185 -11.34 14.02 22.58
CA LEU A 185 -11.62 12.87 21.75
C LEU A 185 -11.66 11.57 22.56
N LYS A 186 -10.86 11.47 23.62
CA LYS A 186 -10.80 10.27 24.49
C LYS A 186 -12.10 10.03 25.26
N ASP A 187 -12.76 11.11 25.66
CA ASP A 187 -13.99 11.09 26.44
C ASP A 187 -15.25 11.02 25.55
N HIS A 188 -15.08 11.18 24.23
CA HIS A 188 -16.19 11.15 23.28
C HIS A 188 -16.78 9.73 23.15
N PRO A 189 -18.12 9.56 23.12
CA PRO A 189 -18.76 8.23 23.05
C PRO A 189 -18.37 7.41 21.80
N LEU A 190 -17.90 8.08 20.75
CA LEU A 190 -17.44 7.44 19.50
C LEU A 190 -15.94 7.09 19.49
N HIS A 191 -15.17 7.46 20.54
CA HIS A 191 -13.72 7.28 20.61
C HIS A 191 -13.28 5.84 20.33
N GLN A 192 -13.95 4.87 20.94
CA GLN A 192 -13.59 3.45 20.81
C GLN A 192 -13.82 2.95 19.38
N LYS A 193 -14.94 3.35 18.76
CA LYS A 193 -15.25 2.99 17.35
C LYS A 193 -14.24 3.64 16.40
N PHE A 194 -13.93 4.91 16.64
CA PHE A 194 -12.93 5.67 15.87
C PHE A 194 -11.54 5.02 15.94
N SER A 195 -11.06 4.74 17.16
CA SER A 195 -9.76 4.10 17.39
C SER A 195 -9.69 2.71 16.73
N ARG A 196 -10.76 1.92 16.86
CA ARG A 196 -10.85 0.60 16.21
C ARG A 196 -10.80 0.72 14.68
N CYS A 197 -11.50 1.70 14.10
CA CYS A 197 -11.44 1.94 12.67
C CYS A 197 -10.00 2.24 12.21
N ILE A 198 -9.28 3.09 12.93
CA ILE A 198 -7.90 3.45 12.57
C ILE A 198 -6.98 2.25 12.64
N VAL A 199 -7.06 1.45 13.71
CA VAL A 199 -6.29 0.19 13.82
C VAL A 199 -6.53 -0.71 12.61
N LEU A 200 -7.80 -0.92 12.25
CA LEU A 200 -8.17 -1.78 11.14
C LEU A 200 -7.71 -1.24 9.77
N ARG A 201 -7.86 0.07 9.53
CA ARG A 201 -7.48 0.69 8.24
C ARG A 201 -5.99 1.00 8.13
N SER A 202 -5.28 1.21 9.23
CA SER A 202 -3.83 1.42 9.16
C SER A 202 -3.03 0.11 9.13
N GLY A 203 -3.64 -1.03 9.48
CA GLY A 203 -2.94 -2.29 9.70
C GLY A 203 -2.12 -2.34 11.00
N LEU A 204 -2.10 -1.26 11.78
CA LEU A 204 -1.30 -1.15 12.99
C LEU A 204 -1.92 -1.95 14.13
N SER A 205 -1.22 -2.97 14.62
CA SER A 205 -1.59 -3.67 15.85
C SER A 205 -1.29 -2.80 17.08
N GLY A 206 -2.32 -2.37 17.81
CA GLY A 206 -2.16 -1.79 19.17
C GLY A 206 -1.92 -0.28 19.26
N LEU A 207 -2.59 0.55 18.45
CA LEU A 207 -2.57 2.00 18.62
C LEU A 207 -3.28 2.44 19.91
N GLU A 208 -2.52 2.92 20.89
CA GLU A 208 -3.04 3.80 21.94
C GLU A 208 -2.81 5.26 21.53
N PHE A 209 -3.87 6.05 21.45
CA PHE A 209 -3.76 7.49 21.20
C PHE A 209 -3.13 8.19 22.42
N GLY A 210 -1.80 8.39 22.37
CA GLY A 210 -1.04 9.21 23.32
C GLY A 210 -1.03 10.68 22.92
N ASN A 211 -1.11 11.59 23.90
CA ASN A 211 -1.36 13.02 23.69
C ASN A 211 -0.30 13.80 22.89
N HIS A 212 0.84 13.22 22.53
CA HIS A 212 1.86 13.92 21.73
C HIS A 212 2.71 13.03 20.81
N SER A 213 2.45 11.73 20.72
CA SER A 213 3.18 10.85 19.82
C SER A 213 2.43 9.53 19.69
N ILE A 214 2.42 8.99 18.48
CA ILE A 214 1.99 7.62 18.23
C ILE A 214 3.03 6.72 18.89
N LYS A 215 2.71 6.17 20.06
CA LYS A 215 3.46 5.03 20.57
C LYS A 215 2.89 3.79 19.90
N THR A 216 3.61 3.28 18.91
CA THR A 216 3.41 1.91 18.42
C THR A 216 3.77 0.97 19.56
N SER A 217 2.78 0.42 20.25
CA SER A 217 2.98 -0.71 21.17
C SER A 217 3.19 -2.00 20.39
N LYS A 218 4.32 -2.08 19.66
CA LYS A 218 5.04 -3.30 19.24
C LYS A 218 6.23 -2.95 18.30
N VAL A 219 7.23 -2.24 18.83
CA VAL A 219 8.63 -2.31 18.34
C VAL A 219 9.58 -2.31 19.54
N ILE A 220 9.30 -3.17 20.53
CA ILE A 220 10.25 -3.52 21.57
C ILE A 220 10.20 -5.04 21.69
N ASN A 221 11.00 -5.69 20.86
CA ASN A 221 11.68 -6.97 21.08
C ASN A 221 12.09 -7.57 19.73
N MET A 222 13.06 -6.94 19.07
CA MET A 222 13.93 -7.66 18.12
C MET A 222 15.28 -6.93 17.96
N LEU A 223 15.85 -6.53 19.10
CA LEU A 223 17.28 -6.31 19.25
C LEU A 223 17.75 -7.13 20.44
N SER A 224 18.03 -8.40 20.16
CA SER A 224 18.94 -9.29 20.88
C SER A 224 19.44 -10.32 19.89
#